data_AF-A0A810NCW1-F1
#
_entry.id   AF-A0A810NCW1-F1
#
_cell.length_a   1.000
_cell.length_b   1.000
_cell.length_c   1.000
_cell.angle_alpha   90.00
_cell.angle_beta   90.00
_cell.angle_gamma   90.00
#
_symmetry.space_group_name_H-M   'P 1'
#
loop_
_entity.id
_entity.type
_entity.pdbx_description
1 polymer ?
#
loop_
_entity_poly.entity_id
_entity_poly.type
_entity_poly.pdbx_seq_one_letter_code
_entity_poly.pdbx_strand_id
1 'polypeptide(L)'
;MGRRDAACQRSVDTVTAELTQLAQMRAARARLDEQELTLIERARHAGATWAQIATALGLASRQAAEQRRQRLADAAQTRHHETTSAYAPRMAAVRTAVVQLGRWIDTDRRWDTRFTRAALVRATVATALQAPPGALYALAVHILADLTGPDPRHLPPPVQQATTALRAAMSTDG
;
A
#
# COMPACT_ATOMS: atom_id res chain seq x y z
N MET A 1 7.02 -15.86 -44.65
CA MET A 1 6.62 -14.65 -43.90
C MET A 1 6.85 -14.97 -42.42
N GLY A 2 7.96 -14.54 -41.80
CA GLY A 2 8.27 -15.00 -40.42
C GLY A 2 9.62 -14.55 -39.83
N ARG A 3 10.60 -14.15 -40.65
CA ARG A 3 11.86 -13.58 -40.13
C ARG A 3 11.75 -12.10 -39.71
N ARG A 4 10.79 -11.35 -40.26
CA ARG A 4 10.55 -9.94 -39.92
C ARG A 4 9.84 -9.79 -38.57
N ASP A 5 8.92 -10.69 -38.24
CA ASP A 5 8.13 -10.63 -37.01
C ASP A 5 8.96 -10.92 -35.76
N ALA A 6 9.89 -11.87 -35.84
CA ALA A 6 10.81 -12.20 -34.73
C ALA A 6 11.80 -11.07 -34.41
N ALA A 7 12.17 -10.23 -35.37
CA ALA A 7 13.05 -9.08 -35.15
C ALA A 7 12.30 -7.90 -34.51
N CYS A 8 11.04 -7.66 -34.93
CA CYS A 8 10.16 -6.66 -34.32
C CYS A 8 9.88 -7.02 -32.85
N GLN A 9 9.54 -8.28 -32.57
CA GLN A 9 9.25 -8.75 -31.21
C GLN A 9 10.45 -8.59 -30.27
N ARG A 10 11.66 -9.01 -30.68
CA ARG A 10 12.89 -8.83 -29.87
C ARG A 10 13.19 -7.37 -29.55
N SER A 11 12.93 -6.46 -30.49
CA SER A 11 13.11 -5.01 -30.27
C SER A 11 12.12 -4.49 -29.22
N VAL A 12 10.85 -4.88 -29.31
CA VAL A 12 9.80 -4.52 -28.34
C VAL A 12 10.10 -5.09 -26.95
N ASP A 13 10.56 -6.34 -26.86
CA ASP A 13 10.93 -6.99 -25.60
C ASP A 13 12.13 -6.26 -24.95
N THR A 14 13.11 -5.81 -25.75
CA THR A 14 14.27 -5.05 -25.29
C THR A 14 13.87 -3.67 -24.78
N VAL A 15 13.06 -2.93 -25.53
CA VAL A 15 12.56 -1.60 -25.11
C VAL A 15 11.74 -1.71 -23.81
N THR A 16 10.91 -2.74 -23.68
CA THR A 16 10.13 -2.99 -22.45
C THR A 16 11.04 -3.30 -21.26
N ALA A 17 12.10 -4.09 -21.47
CA ALA A 17 13.10 -4.37 -20.44
C ALA A 17 13.88 -3.12 -20.01
N GLU A 18 14.30 -2.28 -20.96
CA GLU A 18 15.00 -1.02 -20.69
C GLU A 18 14.13 -0.04 -19.88
N LEU A 19 12.85 0.12 -20.25
CA LEU A 19 11.89 0.94 -19.51
C LEU A 19 11.68 0.41 -18.08
N THR A 20 11.63 -0.91 -17.91
CA THR A 20 11.53 -1.54 -16.60
C THR A 20 12.77 -1.24 -15.75
N GLN A 21 13.97 -1.33 -16.33
CA GLN A 21 15.20 -0.96 -15.63
C GLN A 21 15.22 0.52 -15.23
N LEU A 22 14.75 1.43 -16.09
CA LEU A 22 14.62 2.86 -15.74
C LEU A 22 13.66 3.08 -14.58
N ALA A 23 12.54 2.35 -14.53
CA ALA A 23 11.62 2.40 -13.39
C ALA A 23 12.28 1.89 -12.09
N GLN A 24 13.07 0.82 -12.17
CA GLN A 24 13.85 0.31 -11.05
C GLN A 24 14.90 1.31 -10.57
N MET A 25 15.59 2.00 -11.48
CA MET A 25 16.53 3.08 -11.12
C MET A 25 15.82 4.22 -10.39
N ARG A 26 14.61 4.62 -10.84
CA ARG A 26 13.80 5.62 -10.13
C ARG A 26 13.48 5.17 -8.71
N ALA A 27 13.08 3.91 -8.52
CA ALA A 27 12.81 3.35 -7.20
C ALA A 27 14.06 3.28 -6.32
N ALA A 28 15.22 2.91 -6.87
CA ALA A 28 16.49 2.87 -6.15
C ALA A 28 16.92 4.27 -5.67
N ARG A 29 16.79 5.29 -6.53
CA ARG A 29 17.06 6.69 -6.18
C ARG A 29 16.16 7.19 -5.05
N ALA A 30 14.87 6.84 -5.08
CA ALA A 30 13.94 7.19 -4.00
C ALA A 30 14.37 6.60 -2.64
N ARG A 31 14.80 5.33 -2.62
CA ARG A 31 15.31 4.69 -1.40
C ARG A 31 16.59 5.35 -0.88
N LEU A 32 17.50 5.74 -1.78
CA LEU A 32 18.72 6.46 -1.40
C LEU A 32 18.39 7.85 -0.83
N ASP A 33 17.46 8.58 -1.45
CA ASP A 33 17.01 9.88 -0.94
C ASP A 33 16.40 9.77 0.47
N GLU A 34 15.60 8.73 0.73
CA GLU A 34 15.01 8.47 2.06
C GLU A 34 16.07 8.11 3.11
N GLN A 35 17.06 7.31 2.71
CA GLN A 35 18.20 6.97 3.58
C GLN A 35 19.04 8.21 3.91
N GLU A 36 19.33 9.05 2.92
CA GLU A 36 20.07 10.30 3.11
C GLU A 36 19.32 11.24 4.06
N LEU A 37 18.01 11.44 3.85
CA LEU A 37 17.19 12.26 4.74
C LEU A 37 17.19 11.73 6.18
N THR A 38 17.00 10.42 6.35
CA THR A 38 17.01 9.76 7.65
C THR A 38 18.35 9.94 8.38
N LEU A 39 19.47 9.83 7.66
CA LEU A 39 20.80 10.03 8.23
C LEU A 39 21.03 11.48 8.64
N ILE A 40 20.59 12.44 7.82
CA ILE A 40 20.64 13.87 8.15
C ILE A 40 19.83 14.15 9.42
N GLU A 41 18.60 13.63 9.51
CA GLU A 41 17.72 13.83 10.67
C GLU A 41 18.32 13.21 11.94
N ARG A 42 18.86 11.99 11.87
CA ARG A 42 19.57 11.35 12.99
C ARG A 42 20.79 12.14 13.43
N ALA A 43 21.59 12.63 12.48
CA ALA A 43 22.76 13.46 12.78
C ALA A 43 22.35 14.77 13.48
N ARG A 44 21.26 15.42 13.00
CA ARG A 44 20.69 16.62 13.63
C ARG A 44 20.19 16.33 15.05
N HIS A 45 19.50 15.21 15.26
CA HIS A 45 19.06 14.78 16.59
C HIS A 45 20.23 14.47 17.53
N ALA A 46 21.35 13.97 17.01
CA ALA A 46 22.59 13.77 17.75
C ALA A 46 23.41 15.08 17.97
N GLY A 47 22.91 16.24 17.52
CA GLY A 47 23.53 17.54 17.74
C GLY A 47 24.50 18.01 16.65
N ALA A 48 24.66 17.27 15.54
CA ALA A 48 25.53 17.70 14.45
C ALA A 48 25.04 19.00 13.82
N THR A 49 25.94 19.96 13.57
CA THR A 49 25.64 21.23 12.91
C THR A 49 25.50 21.07 11.39
N TRP A 50 24.82 22.02 10.74
CA TRP A 50 24.72 22.03 9.28
C TRP A 50 26.07 22.14 8.56
N ALA A 51 27.07 22.76 9.20
CA ALA A 51 28.43 22.79 8.66
C ALA A 51 29.09 21.40 8.67
N GLN A 52 28.96 20.64 9.77
CA GLN A 52 29.46 19.27 9.84
C GLN A 52 28.76 18.35 8.85
N ILE A 53 27.44 18.52 8.67
CA ILE A 53 26.67 17.78 7.67
C ILE A 53 27.12 18.16 6.26
N ALA A 54 27.34 19.45 5.97
CA ALA A 54 27.85 19.88 4.67
C ALA A 54 29.21 19.25 4.36
N THR A 55 30.14 19.25 5.31
CA THR A 55 31.44 18.58 5.16
C THR A 55 31.28 17.09 4.88
N ALA A 56 30.42 16.39 5.64
CA ALA A 56 30.19 14.95 5.46
C ALA A 56 29.55 14.62 4.10
N LEU A 57 28.70 15.50 3.57
CA LEU A 57 28.06 15.36 2.26
C LEU A 57 28.90 15.90 1.09
N GLY A 58 30.09 16.45 1.35
CA GLY A 58 30.92 17.08 0.32
C GLY A 58 30.34 18.37 -0.27
N LEU A 59 29.50 19.07 0.48
CA LEU A 59 28.84 20.30 0.06
C LEU A 59 29.67 21.54 0.46
N ALA A 60 29.64 22.56 -0.38
CA ALA A 60 30.45 23.77 -0.21
C ALA A 60 30.03 24.66 0.98
N SER A 61 28.82 24.50 1.52
CA SER A 61 28.31 25.36 2.60
C SER A 61 27.20 24.71 3.43
N ARG A 62 26.97 25.27 4.63
CA ARG A 62 25.84 24.90 5.49
C ARG A 62 24.48 25.08 4.78
N GLN A 63 24.35 26.13 3.97
CA GLN A 63 23.11 26.43 3.26
C GLN A 63 22.83 25.39 2.18
N ALA A 64 23.87 24.87 1.52
CA ALA A 64 23.70 23.78 0.57
C ALA A 64 23.18 22.50 1.25
N ALA A 65 23.62 22.20 2.47
CA ALA A 65 23.11 21.07 3.26
C ALA A 65 21.65 21.28 3.68
N GLU A 66 21.31 22.47 4.19
CA GLU A 66 19.93 22.84 4.54
C GLU A 66 18.99 22.67 3.33
N GLN A 67 19.39 23.19 2.17
CA GLN A 67 18.63 23.04 0.92
C GLN A 67 18.52 21.59 0.45
N ARG A 68 19.59 20.78 0.55
CA ARG A 68 19.53 19.36 0.20
C ARG A 68 18.49 18.63 1.05
N ARG A 69 18.51 18.84 2.38
CA ARG A 69 17.51 18.29 3.29
C ARG A 69 16.09 18.72 2.93
N GLN A 70 15.88 20.00 2.61
CA GLN A 70 14.56 20.48 2.21
C GLN A 70 14.07 19.78 0.94
N ARG A 71 14.92 19.70 -0.10
CA ARG A 71 14.57 19.00 -1.34
C ARG A 71 14.23 17.52 -1.13
N LEU A 72 15.00 16.85 -0.26
CA LEU A 72 14.73 15.46 0.09
C LEU A 72 13.38 15.29 0.78
N ALA A 73 13.04 16.17 1.72
CA ALA A 73 11.77 16.14 2.42
C ALA A 73 10.58 16.42 1.48
N ASP A 74 10.70 17.42 0.59
CA ASP A 74 9.65 17.76 -0.37
C ASP A 74 9.43 16.62 -1.38
N ALA A 75 10.51 15.96 -1.81
CA ALA A 75 10.44 14.79 -2.69
C ALA A 75 9.77 13.59 -1.99
N ALA A 76 10.12 13.32 -0.73
CA ALA A 76 9.48 12.27 0.06
C ALA A 76 7.98 12.53 0.27
N GLN A 77 7.62 13.78 0.57
CA GLN A 77 6.23 14.18 0.76
C GLN A 77 5.41 14.03 -0.52
N THR A 78 5.93 14.49 -1.66
CA THR A 78 5.29 14.30 -2.97
C THR A 78 5.04 12.83 -3.26
N ARG A 79 6.05 11.97 -3.04
CA ARG A 79 5.91 10.51 -3.23
C ARG A 79 4.88 9.88 -2.31
N HIS A 80 4.84 10.31 -1.05
CA HIS A 80 3.85 9.84 -0.10
C HIS A 80 2.43 10.23 -0.56
N HIS A 81 2.24 11.44 -1.08
CA HIS A 81 0.97 11.87 -1.67
C HIS A 81 0.61 11.07 -2.91
N GLU A 82 1.55 10.82 -3.83
CA GLU A 82 1.32 9.97 -5.02
C GLU A 82 0.87 8.56 -4.62
N THR A 83 1.57 7.95 -3.67
CA THR A 83 1.25 6.61 -3.15
C THR A 83 -0.11 6.59 -2.45
N THR A 84 -0.38 7.60 -1.62
CA THR A 84 -1.67 7.74 -0.92
C THR A 84 -2.82 7.94 -1.90
N SER A 85 -2.61 8.75 -2.95
CA SER A 85 -3.59 9.00 -4.00
C SER A 85 -3.91 7.73 -4.79
N ALA A 86 -2.88 6.97 -5.18
CA ALA A 86 -3.06 5.67 -5.84
C ALA A 86 -3.78 4.64 -4.95
N TYR A 87 -3.55 4.69 -3.63
CA TYR A 87 -4.17 3.77 -2.67
C TYR A 87 -5.61 4.17 -2.27
N ALA A 88 -5.99 5.43 -2.43
CA ALA A 88 -7.28 5.94 -1.96
C ALA A 88 -8.51 5.25 -2.61
N PRO A 89 -8.59 5.04 -3.94
CA PRO A 89 -9.69 4.29 -4.56
C PRO A 89 -9.77 2.84 -4.05
N ARG A 90 -8.62 2.20 -3.86
CA ARG A 90 -8.53 0.83 -3.32
C ARG A 90 -9.09 0.77 -1.91
N MET A 91 -8.73 1.72 -1.05
CA MET A 91 -9.29 1.81 0.30
C MET A 91 -10.76 2.14 0.34
N ALA A 92 -11.24 2.95 -0.60
CA ALA A 92 -12.67 3.19 -0.75
C ALA A 92 -13.42 1.88 -1.12
N ALA A 93 -12.84 1.05 -2.00
CA ALA A 93 -13.40 -0.26 -2.35
C ALA A 93 -13.41 -1.24 -1.16
N VAL A 94 -12.31 -1.35 -0.41
CA VAL A 94 -12.23 -2.16 0.83
C VAL A 94 -13.29 -1.69 1.84
N ARG A 95 -13.37 -0.38 2.09
CA ARG A 95 -14.36 0.20 3.02
C ARG A 95 -15.79 -0.10 2.57
N THR A 96 -16.07 0.02 1.27
CA THR A 96 -17.38 -0.30 0.69
C THR A 96 -17.75 -1.76 0.92
N ALA A 97 -16.84 -2.69 0.66
CA ALA A 97 -17.09 -4.12 0.87
C ALA A 97 -17.31 -4.46 2.37
N VAL A 98 -16.54 -3.85 3.27
CA VAL A 98 -16.73 -4.02 4.73
C VAL A 98 -18.07 -3.45 5.20
N VAL A 99 -18.51 -2.30 4.68
CA VAL A 99 -19.84 -1.72 4.97
C VAL A 99 -20.95 -2.67 4.52
N GLN A 100 -20.85 -3.24 3.31
CA GLN A 100 -21.84 -4.20 2.82
C GLN A 100 -21.90 -5.46 3.68
N LEU A 101 -20.74 -5.98 4.08
CA LEU A 101 -20.66 -7.12 5.00
C LEU A 101 -21.33 -6.81 6.34
N GLY A 102 -21.02 -5.66 6.95
CA GLY A 102 -21.62 -5.22 8.22
C GLY A 102 -23.15 -5.13 8.16
N ARG A 103 -23.69 -4.48 7.12
CA ARG A 103 -25.15 -4.37 6.92
C ARG A 103 -25.85 -5.73 6.88
N TRP A 104 -25.24 -6.69 6.19
CA TRP A 104 -25.81 -8.02 6.09
C TRP A 104 -25.70 -8.78 7.42
N ILE A 105 -24.56 -8.66 8.13
CA ILE A 105 -24.34 -9.25 9.47
C ILE A 105 -25.36 -8.72 10.50
N ASP A 106 -25.72 -7.44 10.40
CA ASP A 106 -26.73 -6.81 11.26
C ASP A 106 -28.16 -7.26 10.92
N THR A 107 -28.42 -7.57 9.64
CA THR A 107 -29.72 -8.08 9.18
C THR A 107 -29.94 -9.54 9.60
N ASP A 108 -28.88 -10.33 9.67
CA ASP A 108 -28.95 -11.75 9.99
C ASP A 108 -28.93 -12.05 11.50
N ARG A 109 -30.12 -12.23 12.07
CA ARG A 109 -30.29 -12.58 13.50
C ARG A 109 -29.61 -13.87 13.93
N ARG A 110 -29.27 -14.77 13.01
CA ARG A 110 -28.62 -16.06 13.32
C ARG A 110 -27.11 -16.04 13.13
N TRP A 111 -26.55 -14.90 12.74
CA TRP A 111 -25.15 -14.76 12.35
C TRP A 111 -24.19 -15.41 13.35
N ASP A 112 -24.29 -15.03 14.63
CA ASP A 112 -23.35 -15.44 15.68
C ASP A 112 -23.31 -16.97 15.90
N THR A 113 -24.34 -17.69 15.43
CA THR A 113 -24.46 -19.15 15.53
C THR A 113 -24.13 -19.90 14.24
N ARG A 114 -23.86 -19.19 13.12
CA ARG A 114 -23.65 -19.83 11.81
C ARG A 114 -22.34 -20.61 11.72
N PHE A 115 -21.31 -20.13 12.39
CA PHE A 115 -19.99 -20.77 12.45
C PHE A 115 -19.21 -20.27 13.66
N THR A 116 -18.19 -21.03 14.07
CA THR A 116 -17.42 -20.82 15.32
C THR A 116 -16.87 -19.40 15.48
N ARG A 117 -16.47 -18.77 14.37
CA ARG A 117 -15.85 -17.43 14.37
C ARG A 117 -16.81 -16.28 14.04
N ALA A 118 -18.12 -16.52 13.95
CA ALA A 118 -19.07 -15.50 13.47
C ALA A 118 -19.12 -14.25 14.36
N ALA A 119 -19.16 -14.44 15.68
CA ALA A 119 -19.11 -13.33 16.65
C ALA A 119 -17.81 -12.52 16.52
N LEU A 120 -16.68 -13.18 16.26
CA LEU A 120 -15.39 -12.51 16.03
C LEU A 120 -15.43 -11.68 14.75
N VAL A 121 -15.96 -12.22 13.64
CA VAL A 121 -16.12 -11.46 12.39
C VAL A 121 -16.98 -10.21 12.61
N ARG A 122 -18.08 -10.30 13.37
CA ARG A 122 -18.92 -9.14 13.70
C ARG A 122 -18.10 -8.06 14.42
N ALA A 123 -17.36 -8.44 15.46
CA ALA A 123 -16.55 -7.51 16.24
C ALA A 123 -15.43 -6.87 15.40
N THR A 124 -14.76 -7.66 14.55
CA THR A 124 -13.71 -7.16 13.65
C THR A 124 -14.27 -6.23 12.59
N VAL A 125 -15.45 -6.53 12.02
CA VAL A 125 -16.14 -5.63 11.08
C VAL A 125 -16.52 -4.31 11.76
N ALA A 126 -17.10 -4.34 12.96
CA ALA A 126 -17.44 -3.12 13.70
C ALA A 126 -16.20 -2.26 13.97
N THR A 127 -15.07 -2.89 14.31
CA THR A 127 -13.78 -2.21 14.50
C THR A 127 -13.26 -1.62 13.19
N ALA A 128 -13.33 -2.38 12.09
CA ALA A 128 -12.86 -1.96 10.77
C ALA A 128 -13.60 -0.73 10.24
N LEU A 129 -14.90 -0.60 10.50
CA LEU A 129 -15.69 0.56 10.07
C LEU A 129 -15.18 1.88 10.66
N GLN A 130 -14.61 1.86 11.86
CA GLN A 130 -14.06 3.03 12.55
C GLN A 130 -12.54 3.20 12.34
N ALA A 131 -11.89 2.25 11.67
CA ALA A 131 -10.45 2.22 11.56
C ALA A 131 -9.92 3.23 10.51
N PRO A 132 -8.72 3.82 10.73
CA PRO A 132 -7.99 4.53 9.68
C PRO A 132 -7.55 3.58 8.55
N PRO A 133 -7.19 4.07 7.35
CA PRO A 133 -6.96 3.22 6.17
C PRO A 133 -5.96 2.06 6.37
N GLY A 134 -4.83 2.31 7.04
CA GLY A 134 -3.84 1.25 7.31
C GLY A 134 -4.36 0.15 8.23
N ALA A 135 -5.09 0.52 9.28
CA ALA A 135 -5.71 -0.45 10.19
C ALA A 135 -6.91 -1.16 9.54
N LEU A 136 -7.67 -0.47 8.68
CA LEU A 136 -8.76 -1.06 7.89
C LEU A 136 -8.25 -2.22 7.03
N TYR A 137 -7.11 -2.07 6.36
CA TYR A 137 -6.55 -3.16 5.55
C TYR A 137 -6.16 -4.37 6.40
N ALA A 138 -5.49 -4.16 7.54
CA ALA A 138 -5.14 -5.24 8.45
C ALA A 138 -6.38 -5.98 9.00
N LEU A 139 -7.41 -5.23 9.40
CA LEU A 139 -8.66 -5.81 9.88
C LEU A 139 -9.41 -6.55 8.77
N ALA A 140 -9.36 -6.06 7.53
CA ALA A 140 -9.92 -6.76 6.37
C ALA A 140 -9.23 -8.12 6.11
N VAL A 141 -7.91 -8.21 6.29
CA VAL A 141 -7.18 -9.51 6.24
C VAL A 141 -7.71 -10.47 7.30
N HIS A 142 -7.88 -10.00 8.54
CA HIS A 142 -8.44 -10.83 9.63
C HIS A 142 -9.87 -11.29 9.33
N ILE A 143 -10.73 -10.39 8.83
CA ILE A 143 -12.10 -10.72 8.40
C ILE A 143 -12.08 -11.83 7.36
N LEU A 144 -11.27 -11.71 6.31
CA LEU A 144 -11.18 -12.74 5.27
C LEU A 144 -10.70 -14.09 5.83
N ALA A 145 -9.71 -14.09 6.73
CA ALA A 145 -9.17 -15.30 7.34
C ALA A 145 -10.20 -16.01 8.25
N ASP A 146 -11.01 -15.25 8.98
CA ASP A 146 -12.07 -15.81 9.83
C ASP A 146 -13.28 -16.28 9.00
N LEU A 147 -13.50 -15.69 7.82
CA LEU A 147 -14.53 -16.10 6.84
C LEU A 147 -14.11 -17.30 5.97
N THR A 148 -12.84 -17.68 5.91
CA THR A 148 -12.36 -18.89 5.20
C THR A 148 -12.31 -20.14 6.06
N GLY A 149 -12.59 -20.04 7.37
CA GLY A 149 -12.77 -21.18 8.27
C GLY A 149 -13.95 -22.11 7.93
N PRO A 150 -15.13 -21.59 7.50
CA PRO A 150 -16.20 -22.37 6.88
C PRO A 150 -15.92 -22.65 5.39
N ASP A 151 -16.42 -23.75 4.81
CA ASP A 151 -16.48 -23.88 3.35
C ASP A 151 -17.29 -22.68 2.81
N PRO A 152 -16.72 -21.83 1.93
CA PRO A 152 -17.36 -20.61 1.43
C PRO A 152 -18.76 -20.83 0.84
N ARG A 153 -19.08 -22.05 0.40
CA ARG A 153 -20.39 -22.45 -0.11
C ARG A 153 -21.50 -22.46 0.95
N HIS A 154 -21.13 -22.52 2.24
CA HIS A 154 -22.06 -22.48 3.36
C HIS A 154 -22.37 -21.05 3.84
N LEU A 155 -21.65 -20.06 3.32
CA LEU A 155 -21.97 -18.66 3.59
C LEU A 155 -23.17 -18.23 2.73
N PRO A 156 -24.03 -17.33 3.22
CA PRO A 156 -25.13 -16.77 2.43
C PRO A 156 -24.63 -16.01 1.20
N PRO A 157 -25.37 -16.00 0.07
CA PRO A 157 -24.93 -15.35 -1.17
C PRO A 157 -24.47 -13.89 -1.00
N PRO A 158 -25.13 -13.03 -0.19
CA PRO A 158 -24.67 -11.66 0.02
C PRO A 158 -23.29 -11.58 0.72
N VAL A 159 -23.01 -12.52 1.65
CA VAL A 159 -21.71 -12.62 2.32
C VAL A 159 -20.66 -13.08 1.32
N GLN A 160 -20.97 -14.07 0.49
CA GLN A 160 -20.07 -14.52 -0.56
C GLN A 160 -19.70 -13.37 -1.52
N GLN A 161 -20.68 -12.57 -1.92
CA GLN A 161 -20.48 -11.40 -2.79
C GLN A 161 -19.60 -10.35 -2.10
N ALA A 162 -19.91 -9.98 -0.85
CA ALA A 162 -19.11 -9.01 -0.09
C ALA A 162 -17.67 -9.50 0.14
N THR A 163 -17.49 -10.80 0.42
CA THR A 163 -16.18 -11.45 0.58
C THR A 163 -15.39 -11.45 -0.72
N THR A 164 -16.06 -11.69 -1.84
CA THR A 164 -15.44 -11.66 -3.19
C THR A 164 -15.00 -10.25 -3.55
N ALA A 165 -15.87 -9.25 -3.32
CA ALA A 165 -15.54 -7.84 -3.53
C ALA A 165 -14.37 -7.38 -2.64
N LEU A 166 -14.36 -7.82 -1.37
CA LEU A 166 -13.28 -7.52 -0.44
C LEU A 166 -11.94 -8.14 -0.90
N ARG A 167 -11.96 -9.40 -1.34
CA ARG A 167 -10.78 -10.07 -1.91
C ARG A 167 -10.27 -9.34 -3.16
N ALA A 168 -11.17 -8.98 -4.08
CA ALA A 168 -10.81 -8.24 -5.30
C ALA A 168 -10.19 -6.87 -4.98
N ALA A 169 -10.75 -6.14 -4.01
CA ALA A 169 -10.20 -4.86 -3.57
C ALA A 169 -8.83 -4.96 -2.87
N MET A 170 -8.49 -6.14 -2.32
CA MET A 170 -7.23 -6.38 -1.63
C MET A 170 -6.15 -6.99 -2.51
N SER A 171 -6.52 -7.61 -3.64
CA SER A 171 -5.56 -8.12 -4.62
C SER A 171 -4.74 -6.99 -5.22
N THR A 172 -3.43 -7.20 -5.32
CA THR A 172 -2.46 -6.23 -5.82
C THR A 172 -2.53 -6.02 -7.33
N ASP A 173 -3.17 -6.93 -8.05
CA ASP A 173 -3.31 -6.91 -9.51
C ASP A 173 -4.48 -6.02 -9.92
N GLY A 174 -4.16 -4.80 -10.34
CA GLY A 174 -5.05 -3.83 -10.96
C GLY A 174 -4.24 -2.85 -11.79
#